data_AF-A0A183ASY2-F1
#
_entry.id   AF-A0A183ASY2-F1
#
_cell.length_a   1.000
_cell.length_b   1.000
_cell.length_c   1.000
_cell.angle_alpha   90.00
_cell.angle_beta   90.00
_cell.angle_gamma   90.00
#
_symmetry.space_group_name_H-M   'P 1'
#
loop_
_entity.id
_entity.type
_entity.pdbx_description
1 polymer ?
#
loop_
_entity_poly.entity_id
_entity_poly.type
_entity_poly.pdbx_seq_one_letter_code
_entity_poly.pdbx_strand_id
1 'polypeptide(L)'
;LTQALATCPDAVVLFDETEKAHPDVLTALLQLFDEGRLTDGQGRTINCKNAIFIMTSNVGSQVIAEHAQALRSASGDSGETKSINSNLSVVYFSYF
;
A
#
# COMPACT_ATOMS: atom_id res chain seq x y z
N LEU A 1 -1.14 3.64 -16.75
CA LEU A 1 -2.12 3.90 -15.67
C LEU A 1 -3.27 4.80 -16.12
N THR A 2 -3.00 6.05 -16.54
CA THR A 2 -4.05 7.00 -16.94
C THR A 2 -5.00 6.46 -18.01
N GLN A 3 -4.49 5.81 -19.05
CA GLN A 3 -5.35 5.25 -20.10
C GLN A 3 -6.22 4.08 -19.58
N ALA A 4 -5.68 3.23 -18.71
CA ALA A 4 -6.43 2.12 -18.13
C ALA A 4 -7.57 2.62 -17.22
N LEU A 5 -7.31 3.64 -16.40
CA LEU A 5 -8.31 4.28 -15.55
C LEU A 5 -9.33 5.10 -16.35
N ALA A 6 -8.95 5.66 -17.49
CA ALA A 6 -9.90 6.32 -18.39
C ALA A 6 -10.91 5.33 -19.01
N THR A 7 -10.47 4.09 -19.27
CA THR A 7 -11.34 3.03 -19.80
C THR A 7 -12.08 2.24 -18.72
N CYS A 8 -11.55 2.19 -17.50
CA CYS A 8 -12.11 1.49 -16.35
C CYS A 8 -11.95 2.35 -15.09
N PRO A 9 -12.90 3.26 -14.82
CA PRO A 9 -12.79 4.22 -13.71
C PRO A 9 -13.02 3.59 -12.33
N ASP A 10 -13.79 2.51 -12.25
CA ASP A 10 -14.10 1.79 -11.02
C ASP A 10 -13.09 0.64 -10.82
N ALA A 11 -11.83 1.01 -10.56
CA ALA A 11 -10.72 0.06 -10.49
C ALA A 11 -10.10 0.00 -9.09
N VAL A 12 -9.50 -1.15 -8.76
CA VAL A 12 -8.56 -1.26 -7.64
C VAL A 12 -7.14 -1.20 -8.19
N VAL A 13 -6.35 -0.26 -7.70
CA VAL A 13 -4.96 -0.03 -8.13
C VAL A 13 -4.03 -0.34 -6.97
N LEU A 14 -3.10 -1.27 -7.17
CA LEU A 14 -2.07 -1.63 -6.21
C LEU A 14 -0.73 -1.01 -6.60
N PHE A 15 -0.12 -0.26 -5.69
CA PHE A 15 1.27 0.15 -5.76
C PHE A 15 2.07 -0.66 -4.75
N ASP A 16 2.96 -1.52 -5.22
CA ASP A 16 3.80 -2.36 -4.37
C ASP A 16 5.16 -1.68 -4.13
N GLU A 17 5.75 -1.89 -2.94
CA GLU A 17 7.08 -1.40 -2.57
C GLU A 17 7.30 0.11 -2.80
N THR A 18 6.32 0.91 -2.39
CA THR A 18 6.27 2.35 -2.70
C THR A 18 7.44 3.16 -2.15
N GLU A 19 8.17 2.64 -1.16
CA GLU A 19 9.42 3.21 -0.65
C GLU A 19 10.57 3.20 -1.66
N LYS A 20 10.51 2.30 -2.65
CA LYS A 20 11.53 2.20 -3.71
C LYS A 20 11.20 3.08 -4.92
N ALA A 21 10.01 3.70 -4.95
CA ALA A 21 9.57 4.52 -6.06
C ALA A 21 10.39 5.83 -6.14
N HIS A 22 10.54 6.35 -7.36
CA HIS A 22 11.15 7.66 -7.56
C HIS A 22 10.30 8.75 -6.90
N PRO A 23 10.90 9.81 -6.30
CA PRO A 23 10.15 10.90 -5.66
C PRO A 23 9.04 11.51 -6.54
N ASP A 24 9.26 11.60 -7.86
CA ASP A 24 8.25 12.13 -8.79
C ASP A 24 6.98 11.27 -8.87
N VAL A 25 7.08 9.96 -8.60
CA VAL A 25 5.90 9.07 -8.50
C VAL A 25 5.07 9.47 -7.28
N LEU A 26 5.72 9.71 -6.14
CA LEU A 26 5.02 10.17 -4.94
C LEU A 26 4.36 11.53 -5.17
N THR A 27 5.01 12.46 -5.87
CA THR A 27 4.41 13.76 -6.23
C THR A 27 3.13 13.59 -7.04
N ALA A 28 3.11 12.69 -8.03
CA ALA A 28 1.91 12.40 -8.80
C ALA A 28 0.80 11.75 -7.94
N LEU A 29 1.18 10.87 -7.00
CA LEU A 29 0.24 10.26 -6.06
C LEU A 29 -0.30 11.26 -5.03
N LEU A 30 0.48 12.26 -4.61
CA LEU A 30 0.01 13.33 -3.73
C LEU A 30 -1.11 14.13 -4.40
N GLN A 31 -0.95 14.47 -5.68
CA GLN A 31 -2.02 15.12 -6.45
C GLN A 31 -3.28 14.23 -6.52
N LEU A 32 -3.08 12.92 -6.72
CA LEU A 32 -4.17 11.96 -6.75
C LEU A 32 -4.93 11.92 -5.42
N PHE A 33 -4.24 11.88 -4.28
CA PHE A 33 -4.87 11.80 -2.97
C PHE A 33 -5.54 13.11 -2.53
N ASP A 34 -5.09 14.25 -3.04
CA ASP A 34 -5.68 15.55 -2.75
C ASP A 34 -6.92 15.81 -3.61
N GLU A 35 -6.78 15.75 -4.94
CA GLU A 35 -7.84 16.17 -5.87
C GLU A 35 -8.68 15.01 -6.44
N GLY A 36 -8.23 13.77 -6.23
CA GLY A 36 -8.82 12.59 -6.89
C GLY A 36 -8.55 12.57 -8.39
N ARG A 37 -7.43 13.15 -8.85
CA ARG A 37 -7.07 13.29 -10.26
C ARG A 37 -5.64 12.87 -10.55
N LEU A 38 -5.41 12.35 -11.74
CA LEU A 38 -4.07 11.97 -12.19
C LEU A 38 -3.78 12.60 -13.55
N THR A 39 -2.64 13.28 -13.65
CA THR A 39 -2.18 13.92 -14.89
C THR A 39 -1.03 13.12 -15.48
N ASP A 40 -1.09 12.81 -16.78
CA ASP A 40 0.03 12.16 -17.48
C ASP A 40 1.09 13.17 -17.97
N GLY A 41 2.21 12.66 -18.49
CA GLY A 41 3.28 13.50 -19.03
C GLY A 41 2.92 14.32 -20.28
N GLN A 42 1.73 14.10 -20.87
CA GLN A 42 1.21 14.91 -21.97
C GLN A 42 0.27 16.02 -21.47
N GLY A 43 0.10 16.15 -20.16
CA GLY A 43 -0.79 17.12 -19.53
C GLY A 43 -2.27 16.69 -19.53
N ARG A 44 -2.58 15.44 -19.87
CA ARG A 44 -3.97 14.94 -19.84
C ARG A 44 -4.32 14.52 -18.42
N THR A 45 -5.36 15.14 -17.87
CA THR A 45 -5.86 14.86 -16.52
C THR A 45 -7.11 14.00 -16.56
N ILE A 46 -7.14 12.97 -15.73
CA ILE A 46 -8.30 12.08 -15.57
C ILE A 46 -8.84 12.13 -14.13
N ASN A 47 -10.14 11.90 -13.99
CA ASN A 47 -10.79 11.75 -12.69
C ASN A 47 -10.65 10.30 -12.20
N CYS A 48 -10.17 10.12 -10.97
CA CYS A 48 -9.87 8.84 -10.34
C CYS A 48 -10.67 8.61 -9.04
N LYS A 49 -11.69 9.43 -8.76
CA LYS A 49 -12.41 9.39 -7.47
C LYS A 49 -13.14 8.08 -7.16
N ASN A 50 -13.45 7.27 -8.17
CA ASN A 50 -14.09 5.97 -7.98
C ASN A 50 -13.09 4.82 -7.83
N ALA A 51 -11.82 5.04 -8.14
CA ALA A 51 -10.80 4.03 -8.01
C ALA A 51 -10.31 3.93 -6.55
N ILE A 52 -10.10 2.70 -6.09
CA ILE A 52 -9.50 2.40 -4.79
C ILE A 52 -8.00 2.21 -4.99
N PHE A 53 -7.19 3.00 -4.30
CA PHE A 53 -5.74 2.92 -4.36
C PHE A 53 -5.20 2.26 -3.10
N ILE A 54 -4.41 1.21 -3.28
CA ILE A 54 -3.75 0.44 -2.21
C ILE A 54 -2.25 0.59 -2.41
N MET A 55 -1.54 0.97 -1.36
CA MET A 55 -0.08 1.06 -1.35
C MET A 55 0.48 0.07 -0.34
N THR A 56 1.54 -0.66 -0.70
CA THR A 56 2.33 -1.44 0.24
C THR A 56 3.68 -0.78 0.45
N SER A 57 4.26 -1.01 1.62
CA SER A 57 5.64 -0.63 1.90
C SER A 57 6.29 -1.58 2.90
N ASN A 58 7.56 -1.90 2.67
CA ASN A 58 8.34 -2.76 3.57
C ASN A 58 9.11 -1.97 4.65
N VAL A 59 9.05 -0.63 4.66
CA VAL A 59 9.82 0.25 5.58
C VAL A 59 9.50 0.00 7.04
N GLY A 60 8.25 -0.34 7.37
CA GLY A 60 7.80 -0.56 8.76
C GLY A 60 8.10 -1.95 9.33
N SER A 61 8.60 -2.89 8.51
CA SER A 61 8.72 -4.30 8.88
C SER A 61 9.57 -4.53 10.13
N GLN A 62 10.69 -3.83 10.25
CA GLN A 62 11.60 -3.95 11.38
C GLN A 62 11.01 -3.35 12.66
N VAL A 63 10.39 -2.17 12.57
CA VAL A 63 9.73 -1.51 13.72
C VAL A 63 8.58 -2.35 14.26
N ILE A 64 7.77 -2.94 13.36
CA ILE A 64 6.68 -3.84 13.73
C ILE A 64 7.24 -5.09 14.44
N ALA A 65 8.33 -5.66 13.95
CA ALA A 65 8.97 -6.82 14.56
C ALA A 65 9.51 -6.49 15.97
N GLU A 66 10.17 -5.35 16.14
CA GLU A 66 10.68 -4.88 17.44
C GLU A 66 9.55 -4.62 18.44
N HIS A 67 8.45 -3.99 18.02
CA HIS A 67 7.29 -3.76 18.88
C HIS A 67 6.60 -5.06 19.28
N ALA A 68 6.49 -6.02 18.36
CA ALA A 68 5.95 -7.34 18.64
C ALA A 68 6.81 -8.12 19.65
N GLN A 69 8.14 -7.98 19.59
CA GLN A 69 9.05 -8.55 20.58
C GLN A 69 8.92 -7.86 21.94
N ALA A 70 8.83 -6.52 21.97
CA ALA A 70 8.66 -5.76 23.21
C ALA A 70 7.34 -6.14 23.92
N LEU A 71 6.24 -6.29 23.18
CA LEU A 71 4.95 -6.75 23.71
C LEU A 71 5.03 -8.16 24.32
N ARG A 72 5.76 -9.08 23.68
CA ARG A 72 6.00 -10.44 24.21
C ARG A 72 6.80 -10.41 25.51
N SER A 73 7.84 -9.58 25.57
CA SER A 73 8.69 -9.43 26.77
C SER A 73 7.96 -8.77 27.93
N ALA A 74 7.08 -7.79 27.65
CA ALA A 74 6.28 -7.10 28.66
C ALA A 74 5.12 -7.96 29.20
N SER A 75 4.65 -8.94 28.41
CA SER A 75 3.55 -9.83 28.79
C SER A 75 3.98 -10.98 29.73
N GLY A 76 5.28 -11.11 30.04
CA GLY A 76 5.79 -12.04 31.06
C GLY A 76 5.16 -13.44 31.04
N ASP A 77 5.30 -14.18 29.94
CA ASP A 77 4.61 -15.47 29.84
C ASP A 77 5.45 -16.64 30.38
N SER A 78 5.01 -17.15 31.54
CA SER A 78 5.18 -18.56 31.88
C SER A 78 4.27 -19.38 30.97
N GLY A 79 4.82 -19.79 29.84
CA GLY A 79 4.40 -20.99 29.11
C GLY A 79 2.92 -21.11 28.75
N GLU A 80 2.50 -20.43 27.69
CA GLU A 80 1.73 -21.05 26.62
C GLU A 80 2.12 -20.39 25.30
N THR A 81 2.93 -21.09 24.48
CA THR A 81 3.16 -20.68 23.09
C THR A 81 1.86 -20.88 22.31
N LYS A 82 0.90 -19.97 22.49
CA LYS A 82 -0.15 -19.73 21.52
C LYS A 82 0.54 -19.12 20.33
N SER A 83 0.91 -19.99 19.39
CA SER A 83 1.22 -19.59 18.03
C SER A 83 0.11 -18.65 17.60
N ILE A 84 0.37 -17.35 17.65
CA ILE A 84 -0.48 -16.38 17.00
C ILE A 84 -0.40 -16.78 15.54
N ASN A 85 -1.46 -17.46 15.09
CA ASN A 85 -1.64 -17.84 13.71
C ASN A 85 -1.55 -16.52 12.96
N SER A 86 -0.41 -16.26 12.33
CA SER A 86 -0.19 -15.11 11.47
C SER A 86 -0.96 -15.37 10.18
N ASN A 87 -2.28 -15.49 10.30
CA ASN A 87 -3.24 -15.50 9.22
C ASN A 87 -3.55 -14.06 8.83
N LEU A 88 -2.51 -13.25 8.64
CA LEU A 88 -2.63 -12.15 7.68
C LEU A 88 -2.31 -12.76 6.32
N SER A 89 -3.27 -13.50 5.78
CA SER A 89 -3.28 -13.86 4.37
C SER A 89 -3.53 -12.57 3.59
N VAL A 90 -2.45 -11.85 3.27
CA VAL A 90 -2.48 -10.86 2.20
C VAL A 90 -2.61 -11.66 0.91
N VAL A 91 -3.82 -11.69 0.36
CA VAL A 91 -4.08 -12.30 -0.94
C VAL A 91 -3.46 -11.40 -2.00
N TYR A 92 -2.24 -11.72 -2.41
CA TYR A 92 -1.62 -11.13 -3.59
C TYR A 92 -2.32 -11.67 -4.84
N PHE A 93 -2.99 -10.79 -5.59
CA PHE A 93 -3.17 -10.98 -7.02
C PHE A 93 -2.06 -10.20 -7.73
N SER A 94 -0.92 -10.85 -7.96
CA SER A 94 0.03 -10.39 -8.97
C SER A 94 -0.56 -10.75 -10.34
N TYR A 95 -0.97 -9.73 -11.09
CA TYR A 95 -1.10 -9.86 -12.54
C TYR A 95 0.09 -9.14 -13.17
N PHE A 96 0.93 -9.96 -13.81
CA PHE A 96 2.17 -9.71 -14.57
C PHE A 96 3.47 -9.64 -13.76
#